data_AF-A0A2N2MPT5-F1
#
_entry.id   AF-A0A2N2MPT5-F1
#
_cell.length_a   1.000
_cell.length_b   1.000
_cell.length_c   1.000
_cell.angle_alpha   90.00
_cell.angle_beta   90.00
_cell.angle_gamma   90.00
#
_symmetry.space_group_name_H-M   'P 1'
#
loop_
_entity.id
_entity.type
_entity.pdbx_description
1 polymer ?
#
loop_
_entity_poly.entity_id
_entity_poly.type
_entity_poly.pdbx_seq_one_letter_code
_entity_poly.pdbx_strand_id
1 'polypeptide(L)'
;MSWDRQITIKSESELVLMREAGRINAEALAAARAIIAPGVTTADLDAAAEEVLRKYGCYSPFKGYPGPYPYPASTNVSVNYE
;
A
#
# COMPACT_ATOMS: atom_id res chain seq x y z
N MET A 1 -0.37 4.91 -30.54
CA MET A 1 0.55 4.43 -29.49
C MET A 1 0.27 2.94 -29.33
N SER A 2 1.17 2.07 -29.78
CA SER A 2 0.99 0.64 -29.54
C SER A 2 1.32 0.36 -28.08
N TRP A 3 0.35 -0.21 -27.38
CA TRP A 3 0.49 -0.70 -26.02
C TRP A 3 1.05 -2.12 -26.06
N ASP A 4 2.15 -2.31 -26.79
CA ASP A 4 2.82 -3.60 -26.82
C ASP A 4 3.31 -3.90 -25.41
N ARG A 5 2.86 -5.02 -24.85
CA ARG A 5 3.16 -5.46 -23.48
C ARG A 5 4.67 -5.67 -23.32
N GLN A 6 5.42 -4.60 -23.06
CA GLN A 6 6.82 -4.67 -22.71
C GLN A 6 6.96 -5.02 -21.23
N ILE A 7 7.49 -6.21 -20.97
CA ILE A 7 7.96 -6.58 -19.64
C ILE A 7 9.30 -5.88 -19.43
N THR A 8 9.36 -4.94 -18.49
CA THR A 8 10.61 -4.29 -18.11
C THR A 8 11.45 -5.23 -17.25
N ILE A 9 12.61 -5.66 -17.76
CA ILE A 9 13.62 -6.37 -16.95
C ILE A 9 14.30 -5.36 -16.05
N LYS A 10 14.26 -5.61 -14.74
CA LYS A 10 14.83 -4.74 -13.71
C LYS A 10 16.33 -4.93 -13.60
N SER A 11 17.04 -3.82 -13.41
CA SER A 11 18.45 -3.81 -13.03
C SER A 11 18.65 -4.29 -11.59
N GLU A 12 19.88 -4.65 -11.23
CA GLU A 12 20.21 -5.08 -9.86
C GLU A 12 19.87 -4.01 -8.81
N SER A 13 20.12 -2.74 -9.11
CA SER A 13 19.78 -1.62 -8.21
C SER A 13 18.28 -1.47 -8.03
N GLU A 14 17.49 -1.57 -9.10
CA GLU A 14 16.02 -1.58 -9.01
C GLU A 14 15.52 -2.77 -8.19
N LEU A 15 16.11 -3.96 -8.36
CA LEU A 15 15.75 -5.14 -7.57
C LEU A 15 16.04 -4.95 -6.07
N VAL A 16 17.15 -4.32 -5.71
CA VAL A 16 17.45 -3.99 -4.31
C VAL A 16 16.42 -3.02 -3.74
N LEU A 17 16.06 -1.97 -4.48
CA LEU A 17 15.03 -1.01 -4.07
C LEU A 17 13.66 -1.67 -3.91
N MET A 18 13.27 -2.53 -4.85
CA MET A 18 11.99 -3.27 -4.79
C MET A 18 11.92 -4.22 -3.59
N ARG A 19 13.05 -4.85 -3.21
CA ARG A 19 13.09 -5.69 -2.00
C ARG A 19 12.82 -4.89 -0.75
N GLU A 20 13.42 -3.70 -0.63
CA GLU A 20 13.19 -2.82 0.53
C GLU A 20 11.75 -2.32 0.57
N ALA A 21 11.22 -1.83 -0.56
CA ALA A 21 9.83 -1.44 -0.67
C ALA A 21 8.87 -2.59 -0.29
N GLY A 22 9.18 -3.81 -0.72
CA GLY A 22 8.43 -5.01 -0.35
C GLY A 22 8.46 -5.33 1.14
N ARG A 23 9.61 -5.15 1.81
CA ARG A 23 9.73 -5.33 3.27
C ARG A 23 8.89 -4.32 4.04
N ILE A 24 8.96 -3.04 3.65
CA ILE A 24 8.16 -1.97 4.27
C ILE A 24 6.66 -2.24 4.07
N ASN A 25 6.24 -2.64 2.87
CA ASN A 25 4.86 -2.99 2.58
C ASN A 25 4.37 -4.18 3.42
N ALA A 26 5.23 -5.20 3.62
CA ALA A 26 4.90 -6.34 4.49
C ALA A 26 4.76 -5.92 5.97
N GLU A 27 5.59 -5.00 6.46
CA GLU A 27 5.47 -4.45 7.82
C GLU A 27 4.16 -3.65 7.99
N ALA A 28 3.78 -2.83 7.00
CA ALA A 28 2.53 -2.08 7.02
C ALA A 28 1.30 -3.01 7.04
N LEU A 29 1.31 -4.07 6.23
CA LEU A 29 0.25 -5.09 6.25
C LEU A 29 0.20 -5.83 7.60
N ALA A 30 1.35 -6.15 8.18
CA ALA A 30 1.43 -6.81 9.48
C ALA A 30 0.89 -5.92 10.61
N ALA A 31 1.17 -4.61 10.58
CA ALA A 31 0.65 -3.65 11.54
C ALA A 31 -0.88 -3.55 11.48
N ALA A 32 -1.44 -3.39 10.26
CA ALA A 32 -2.88 -3.41 10.07
C ALA A 32 -3.51 -4.73 10.56
N ARG A 33 -2.88 -5.88 10.25
CA ARG A 33 -3.35 -7.20 10.70
C ARG A 33 -3.36 -7.35 12.22
N ALA A 34 -2.36 -6.79 12.92
CA ALA A 34 -2.18 -6.98 14.36
C ALA A 34 -3.31 -6.37 15.20
N ILE A 35 -3.99 -5.35 14.67
CA ILE A 35 -5.06 -4.65 15.38
C ILE A 35 -6.46 -5.16 15.00
N ILE A 36 -6.60 -6.12 14.08
CA ILE A 36 -7.92 -6.61 13.65
C ILE A 36 -8.67 -7.25 14.82
N ALA A 37 -9.78 -6.64 15.22
CA ALA A 37 -10.68 -7.13 16.25
C ALA A 37 -12.09 -6.54 16.07
N PRO A 38 -13.16 -7.14 16.63
CA PRO A 38 -14.48 -6.52 16.67
C PRO A 38 -14.44 -5.11 17.26
N GLY A 39 -15.09 -4.15 16.59
CA GLY A 39 -15.10 -2.74 16.99
C GLY A 39 -14.00 -1.87 16.36
N VAL A 40 -13.00 -2.47 15.72
CA VAL A 40 -11.96 -1.75 14.97
C VAL A 40 -12.49 -1.31 13.62
N THR A 41 -12.28 -0.04 13.28
CA THR A 41 -12.74 0.55 12.02
C THR A 41 -11.72 0.32 10.89
N THR A 42 -12.16 0.43 9.64
CA THR A 42 -11.26 0.39 8.49
C THR A 42 -10.27 1.56 8.47
N ALA A 43 -10.66 2.71 9.06
CA ALA A 43 -9.78 3.85 9.24
C ALA A 43 -8.65 3.57 10.25
N ASP A 44 -8.91 2.77 11.30
CA ASP A 44 -7.86 2.36 12.24
C ASP A 44 -6.82 1.46 11.55
N LEU A 45 -7.27 0.56 10.67
CA LEU A 45 -6.37 -0.28 9.86
C LEU A 45 -5.51 0.56 8.90
N ASP A 46 -6.11 1.56 8.26
CA ASP A 46 -5.40 2.51 7.40
C ASP A 46 -4.34 3.29 8.18
N ALA A 47 -4.71 3.81 9.37
CA ALA A 47 -3.80 4.56 10.23
C ALA A 47 -2.60 3.71 10.69
N ALA A 48 -2.82 2.44 11.04
CA ALA A 48 -1.75 1.52 11.42
C ALA A 48 -0.76 1.29 10.25
N ALA A 49 -1.25 1.16 9.02
CA ALA A 49 -0.40 1.07 7.84
C ALA A 49 0.34 2.39 7.55
N GLU A 50 -0.35 3.54 7.66
CA GLU A 50 0.25 4.87 7.46
C GLU A 50 1.37 5.17 8.46
N GLU A 51 1.24 4.72 9.71
CA GLU A 51 2.28 4.90 10.72
C GLU A 51 3.58 4.21 10.32
N VAL A 52 3.51 2.99 9.78
CA VAL A 52 4.68 2.28 9.24
C VAL A 52 5.26 3.03 8.05
N LEU A 53 4.44 3.44 7.08
CA LEU A 53 4.93 4.18 5.91
C LEU A 53 5.65 5.47 6.31
N ARG A 54 5.06 6.23 7.26
CA ARG A 54 5.64 7.46 7.81
C ARG A 54 6.97 7.21 8.52
N LYS A 55 7.10 6.11 9.27
CA LYS A 55 8.35 5.71 9.93
C LYS A 55 9.51 5.52 8.94
N TYR A 56 9.23 5.04 7.73
CA TYR A 56 10.21 4.88 6.66
C TYR A 56 10.30 6.08 5.70
N GLY A 57 9.61 7.20 6.01
CA GLY A 57 9.59 8.38 5.15
C GLY A 57 8.90 8.15 3.80
N CYS A 58 8.03 7.14 3.72
CA CYS A 58 7.29 6.74 2.53
C CYS A 58 5.83 7.20 2.62
N TYR A 59 5.15 7.23 1.46
CA TYR A 59 3.71 7.45 1.36
C TYR A 59 3.08 6.35 0.52
N SER A 60 1.78 6.10 0.70
CA SER A 60 1.07 5.09 -0.08
C SER A 60 0.86 5.59 -1.51
N PRO A 61 1.16 4.76 -2.53
CA PRO A 61 0.84 5.11 -3.91
C PRO A 61 -0.68 5.17 -4.18
N PHE A 62 -1.50 4.63 -3.27
CA PHE A 62 -2.95 4.74 -3.37
C PHE A 62 -3.45 6.12 -2.94
N LYS A 63 -2.79 6.79 -2.00
CA LYS A 63 -3.26 8.06 -1.45
C LYS A 63 -3.14 9.16 -2.49
N GLY A 64 -4.27 9.74 -2.88
CA GLY A 64 -4.37 10.73 -3.96
C GLY A 64 -4.21 10.14 -5.36
N TYR A 65 -4.30 8.81 -5.52
CA TYR A 65 -4.20 8.18 -6.84
C TYR A 65 -5.25 8.79 -7.79
N PRO A 66 -4.85 9.26 -8.99
CA PRO A 66 -5.71 10.05 -9.86
C PRO A 66 -6.88 9.26 -10.43
N GLY A 67 -8.03 9.93 -10.55
CA GLY A 67 -9.27 9.39 -11.09
C GLY A 67 -10.38 10.44 -11.02
N PRO A 68 -11.63 10.10 -11.44
CA PRO A 68 -12.79 10.99 -11.27
C PRO A 68 -12.95 11.48 -9.84
N TYR A 69 -12.60 10.62 -8.88
CA TYR A 69 -12.44 10.94 -7.47
C TYR A 69 -11.06 10.42 -7.03
N PRO A 70 -10.10 11.29 -6.66
CA PRO A 70 -8.80 10.85 -6.17
C PRO A 70 -8.97 9.91 -4.97
N TYR A 71 -8.25 8.81 -4.95
CA TYR A 71 -8.41 7.81 -3.89
C TYR A 71 -7.98 8.38 -2.53
N PRO A 72 -8.80 8.27 -1.46
CA PRO A 72 -8.62 9.10 -0.27
C PRO A 72 -7.70 8.51 0.81
N ALA A 73 -7.39 7.22 0.74
CA ALA A 73 -6.73 6.47 1.82
C ALA A 73 -5.42 5.81 1.38
N SER A 74 -4.65 5.28 2.33
CA SER A 74 -3.40 4.56 2.05
C SER A 74 -3.60 3.07 1.80
N THR A 75 -4.72 2.51 2.23
CA THR A 75 -5.08 1.10 2.12
C THR A 75 -6.47 0.95 1.50
N ASN A 76 -6.74 -0.24 0.98
CA ASN A 76 -8.09 -0.66 0.65
C ASN A 76 -8.52 -1.75 1.63
N VAL A 77 -9.68 -1.56 2.26
CA VAL A 77 -10.26 -2.53 3.18
C VAL A 77 -11.62 -2.95 2.62
N SER A 78 -11.63 -4.07 1.92
CA SER A 78 -12.84 -4.64 1.30
C SER A 78 -13.54 -5.57 2.28
N VAL A 79 -14.63 -5.10 2.89
CA VAL A 79 -15.40 -5.86 3.88
C VAL A 79 -16.66 -6.44 3.23
N ASN A 80 -16.72 -7.76 3.09
CA ASN A 80 -17.88 -8.51 2.61
C ASN A 80 -18.50 -7.90 1.33
N TYR A 81 -19.74 -8.26 0.99
CA TYR A 81 -20.45 -7.64 -0.13
C TYR A 81 -21.98 -7.82 -0.10
N GLU A 82 -22.54 -8.71 0.73
CA GLU A 82 -23.96 -9.15 0.70
C GLU A 82 -24.61 -9.14 -0.71
#